data_AF-A0A6M0BV20-F1
#
_entry.id   AF-A0A6M0BV20-F1
#
_cell.length_a   1.000
_cell.length_b   1.000
_cell.length_c   1.000
_cell.angle_alpha   90.00
_cell.angle_beta   90.00
_cell.angle_gamma   90.00
#
_symmetry.space_group_name_H-M   'P 1'
#
loop_
_entity.id
_entity.type
_entity.pdbx_description
1 polymer ?
#
loop_
_entity_poly.entity_id
_entity_poly.type
_entity_poly.pdbx_seq_one_letter_code
_entity_poly.pdbx_strand_id
1 'polypeptide(L)'
;ILDEGSFEADIDSYIDSEEYDSAYGENIVPYYRGYKTQTGKKMVGFTHMFQLLRGASSSDFKGSLSGKSPALNKYVIQETPLAVVPPSGGSDGWSFQDTPLGARSRHGVGASSSGKVYRVEVTAYRSKVVNRVSKFRRSNQVFLVPFDQLSKEYQRIHQQGGVIASITPVS
;
A
#
# COMPACT_ATOMS: atom_id res chain seq x y z
N ILE A 1 13.45 -12.07 21.87
CA ILE A 1 13.28 -11.06 22.94
C ILE A 1 11.92 -11.24 23.60
N LEU A 2 10.80 -10.85 22.98
CA LEU A 2 9.48 -11.01 23.60
C LEU A 2 9.14 -12.46 24.06
N ASP A 3 9.52 -13.48 23.29
CA ASP A 3 9.24 -14.89 23.59
C ASP A 3 10.13 -15.47 24.72
N GLU A 4 11.31 -14.90 24.92
CA GLU A 4 12.34 -15.41 25.86
C GLU A 4 12.49 -14.53 27.11
N GLY A 5 12.04 -13.27 27.04
CA GLY A 5 12.18 -12.24 28.08
C GLY A 5 10.84 -11.72 28.57
N SER A 6 10.79 -10.43 28.92
CA SER A 6 9.56 -9.74 29.33
C SER A 6 9.12 -8.71 28.28
N PHE A 7 7.91 -8.17 28.45
CA PHE A 7 7.41 -7.07 27.63
C PHE A 7 8.30 -5.83 27.76
N GLU A 8 8.74 -5.52 28.99
CA GLU A 8 9.66 -4.42 29.27
C GLU A 8 10.99 -4.61 28.55
N ALA A 9 11.55 -5.81 28.57
CA ALA A 9 12.81 -6.11 27.87
C ALA A 9 12.68 -5.94 26.34
N ASP A 10 11.51 -6.23 25.75
CA ASP A 10 11.26 -5.96 24.33
C ASP A 10 11.25 -4.45 24.05
N ILE A 11 10.57 -3.66 24.89
CA ILE A 11 10.55 -2.19 24.79
C ILE A 11 11.95 -1.59 24.96
N ASP A 12 12.68 -2.01 25.99
CA ASP A 12 14.03 -1.53 26.27
C ASP A 12 14.99 -1.84 25.10
N SER A 13 14.81 -2.98 24.41
CA SER A 13 15.61 -3.32 23.23
C SER A 13 15.50 -2.30 22.08
N TYR A 14 14.38 -1.55 21.98
CA TYR A 14 14.24 -0.48 21.01
C TYR A 14 14.83 0.84 21.51
N ILE A 15 14.65 1.17 22.79
CA ILE A 15 15.07 2.45 23.39
C ILE A 15 16.58 2.48 23.60
N ASP A 16 17.17 1.40 24.09
CA ASP A 16 18.61 1.27 24.36
C ASP A 16 19.41 0.86 23.10
N SER A 17 18.80 0.94 21.92
CA SER A 17 19.46 0.60 20.67
C SER A 17 20.38 1.71 20.17
N GLU A 18 21.49 1.35 19.53
CA GLU A 18 22.35 2.30 18.82
C GLU A 18 21.57 3.08 17.74
N GLU A 19 20.53 2.47 17.17
CA GLU A 19 19.65 3.11 16.19
C GLU A 19 18.83 4.27 16.81
N TYR A 20 18.41 4.14 18.07
CA TYR A 20 17.68 5.19 18.77
C TYR A 20 18.61 6.32 19.20
N ASP A 21 19.73 5.98 19.86
CA ASP A 21 20.71 6.95 20.33
C ASP A 21 21.30 7.79 19.19
N SER A 22 21.73 7.14 18.09
CA SER A 22 22.26 7.86 16.92
C SER A 22 21.23 8.74 16.21
N ALA A 23 19.93 8.44 16.33
CA ALA A 23 18.87 9.19 15.65
C ALA A 23 18.31 10.35 16.47
N TYR A 24 18.21 10.19 17.79
CA TYR A 24 17.51 11.13 18.68
C TYR A 24 18.36 11.59 19.87
N GLY A 25 19.37 10.83 20.28
CA GLY A 25 20.08 11.05 21.55
C GLY A 25 19.13 11.08 22.74
N GLU A 26 19.46 11.86 23.76
CA GLU A 26 18.71 11.89 25.02
C GLU A 26 17.62 12.98 25.10
N ASN A 27 17.80 14.11 24.40
CA ASN A 27 17.02 15.34 24.63
C ASN A 27 16.11 15.74 23.46
N ILE A 28 15.88 14.85 22.49
CA ILE A 28 15.03 15.11 21.32
C ILE A 28 13.86 14.13 21.31
N VAL A 29 12.64 14.66 21.14
CA VAL A 29 11.44 13.83 20.99
C VAL A 29 11.50 13.08 19.65
N PRO A 30 11.27 11.75 19.63
CA PRO A 30 11.27 10.97 18.41
C PRO A 30 10.32 11.51 17.35
N TYR A 31 10.77 11.46 16.09
CA TYR A 31 10.01 11.94 14.95
C TYR A 31 10.10 10.95 13.77
N TYR A 32 9.14 11.02 12.85
CA TYR A 32 9.12 10.14 11.69
C TYR A 32 10.34 10.39 10.78
N ARG A 33 11.08 9.34 10.44
CA ARG A 33 12.29 9.43 9.59
C ARG A 33 12.33 8.49 8.38
N GLY A 34 11.39 7.55 8.29
CA GLY A 34 11.35 6.51 7.25
C GLY A 34 11.06 6.99 5.82
N TYR A 35 10.80 8.29 5.61
CA TYR A 35 10.65 8.89 4.28
C TYR A 35 11.98 9.40 3.70
N LYS A 36 13.03 9.53 4.51
CA LYS A 36 14.37 9.93 4.05
C LYS A 36 15.18 8.70 3.67
N THR A 37 16.08 8.85 2.69
CA THR A 37 17.08 7.83 2.38
C THR A 37 18.05 7.69 3.56
N GLN A 38 18.33 6.46 3.97
CA GLN A 38 19.25 6.14 5.07
C GLN A 38 20.13 4.96 4.66
N THR A 39 21.40 4.98 5.08
CA THR A 39 22.33 3.87 4.85
C THR A 39 21.80 2.60 5.51
N GLY A 40 21.86 1.47 4.79
CA GLY A 40 21.43 0.17 5.31
C GLY A 40 19.91 -0.05 5.37
N LYS A 41 19.07 0.93 5.00
CA LYS A 41 17.61 0.76 4.94
C LYS A 41 17.14 0.50 3.50
N LYS A 42 16.22 -0.45 3.35
CA LYS A 42 15.63 -0.82 2.05
C LYS A 42 14.59 0.21 1.60
N MET A 43 14.50 0.45 0.29
CA MET A 43 13.49 1.32 -0.33
C MET A 43 12.05 0.87 -0.04
N VAL A 44 11.85 -0.41 0.24
CA VAL A 44 10.55 -0.97 0.63
C VAL A 44 10.00 -0.28 1.89
N GLY A 45 10.88 0.08 2.84
CA GLY A 45 10.50 0.80 4.06
C GLY A 45 9.82 2.14 3.79
N PHE A 46 10.22 2.85 2.72
CA PHE A 46 9.53 4.07 2.27
C PHE A 46 8.08 3.79 1.89
N THR A 47 7.84 2.73 1.11
CA THR A 47 6.47 2.38 0.67
C THR A 47 5.59 1.92 1.83
N HIS A 48 6.17 1.20 2.79
CA HIS A 48 5.49 0.72 3.98
C HIS A 48 5.15 1.87 4.94
N MET A 49 6.04 2.86 5.06
CA MET A 49 5.81 4.04 5.88
C MET A 49 4.51 4.77 5.48
N PHE A 50 4.25 4.97 4.20
CA PHE A 50 3.04 5.66 3.72
C PHE A 50 1.75 4.82 3.80
N GLN A 51 1.85 3.53 4.12
CA GLN A 51 0.68 2.73 4.49
C GLN A 51 0.28 2.96 5.95
N LEU A 52 1.27 3.12 6.84
CA LEU A 52 1.04 3.38 8.25
C LEU A 52 0.69 4.85 8.51
N LEU A 53 1.41 5.76 7.86
CA LEU A 53 1.25 7.20 8.03
C LEU A 53 0.30 7.77 6.97
N ARG A 54 -0.97 7.95 7.33
CA ARG A 54 -2.03 8.49 6.44
C ARG A 54 -2.29 9.99 6.62
N GLY A 55 -1.35 10.71 7.23
CA GLY A 55 -1.42 12.15 7.48
C GLY A 55 -1.80 12.52 8.92
N ALA A 56 -1.76 13.80 9.24
CA ALA A 56 -1.94 14.31 10.61
C ALA A 56 -3.34 14.08 11.19
N SER A 57 -4.36 13.92 10.34
CA SER A 57 -5.75 13.67 10.75
C SER A 57 -6.09 12.17 10.78
N SER A 58 -5.09 11.31 11.05
CA SER A 58 -5.26 9.87 11.17
C SER A 58 -4.63 9.35 12.45
N SER A 59 -5.11 8.20 12.91
CA SER A 59 -4.54 7.42 13.99
C SER A 59 -4.34 5.97 13.53
N ASP A 60 -3.62 5.21 14.35
CA ASP A 60 -3.49 3.74 14.28
C ASP A 60 -4.83 3.00 14.07
N PHE A 61 -5.93 3.54 14.60
CA PHE A 61 -7.28 2.99 14.46
C PHE A 61 -8.16 3.80 13.50
N LYS A 62 -8.25 5.13 13.69
CA LYS A 62 -9.13 5.99 12.89
C LYS A 62 -8.41 6.54 11.67
N GLY A 63 -8.90 6.23 10.46
CA GLY A 63 -8.23 6.61 9.21
C GLY A 63 -7.21 5.58 8.72
N SER A 64 -6.88 4.57 9.54
CA SER A 64 -6.23 3.34 9.09
C SER A 64 -7.21 2.50 8.27
N LEU A 65 -6.79 2.12 7.06
CA LEU A 65 -7.60 1.24 6.19
C LEU A 65 -7.60 -0.22 6.67
N SER A 66 -6.64 -0.60 7.51
CA SER A 66 -6.50 -1.95 8.06
C SER A 66 -7.35 -2.18 9.31
N GLY A 67 -7.80 -1.12 9.97
CA GLY A 67 -8.60 -1.19 11.20
C GLY A 67 -7.86 -1.97 12.30
N LYS A 68 -8.47 -3.07 12.77
CA LYS A 68 -7.89 -3.95 13.81
C LYS A 68 -6.92 -5.01 13.27
N SER A 69 -6.72 -5.07 11.96
CA SER A 69 -5.84 -6.06 11.35
C SER A 69 -4.42 -5.51 11.19
N PRO A 70 -3.37 -6.36 11.20
CA PRO A 70 -2.02 -5.93 10.89
C PRO A 70 -1.91 -5.36 9.46
N ALA A 71 -1.53 -4.09 9.33
CA ALA A 71 -1.50 -3.40 8.03
C ALA A 71 -0.49 -3.99 7.04
N LEU A 72 0.63 -4.51 7.53
CA LEU A 72 1.80 -4.83 6.71
C LEU A 72 2.31 -6.28 6.82
N ASN A 73 1.64 -7.16 7.57
CA ASN A 73 2.15 -8.50 7.92
C ASN A 73 2.79 -9.24 6.72
N LYS A 74 2.02 -9.51 5.67
CA LYS A 74 2.55 -10.21 4.48
C LYS A 74 3.61 -9.40 3.72
N TYR A 75 3.52 -8.07 3.72
CA TYR A 75 4.39 -7.20 2.91
C TYR A 75 5.76 -7.02 3.54
N VAL A 76 5.83 -6.95 4.88
CA VAL A 76 7.10 -6.87 5.61
C VAL A 76 7.84 -8.20 5.52
N ILE A 77 7.15 -9.33 5.72
CA ILE A 77 7.75 -10.67 5.64
C ILE A 77 8.30 -10.96 4.24
N GLN A 78 7.55 -10.58 3.20
CA GLN A 78 7.94 -10.83 1.80
C GLN A 78 8.72 -9.66 1.18
N GLU A 79 9.08 -8.64 1.98
CA GLU A 79 9.76 -7.41 1.53
C GLU A 79 9.16 -6.81 0.26
N THR A 80 7.83 -6.88 0.14
CA THR A 80 7.16 -6.52 -1.10
C THR A 80 6.77 -5.04 -1.07
N PRO A 81 7.22 -4.24 -2.04
CA PRO A 81 6.87 -2.82 -2.09
C PRO A 81 5.39 -2.61 -2.42
N LEU A 82 4.87 -1.47 -1.99
CA LEU A 82 3.49 -1.05 -2.22
C LEU A 82 3.41 0.25 -3.01
N ALA A 83 2.31 0.43 -3.74
CA ALA A 83 2.03 1.71 -4.35
C ALA A 83 1.81 2.77 -3.26
N VAL A 84 2.45 3.92 -3.40
CA VAL A 84 2.27 5.05 -2.50
C VAL A 84 1.05 5.83 -2.98
N VAL A 85 -0.09 5.57 -2.34
CA VAL A 85 -1.36 6.25 -2.64
C VAL A 85 -1.54 7.42 -1.67
N PRO A 86 -1.75 8.66 -2.15
CA PRO A 86 -2.00 9.81 -1.29
C PRO A 86 -3.17 9.57 -0.31
N PRO A 87 -3.14 10.17 0.89
CA PRO A 87 -4.23 10.09 1.86
C PRO A 87 -5.50 10.81 1.39
N SER A 88 -6.59 10.68 2.16
CA SER A 88 -7.87 11.33 1.86
C SER A 88 -7.69 12.84 1.71
N GLY A 89 -8.14 13.39 0.57
CA GLY A 89 -7.92 14.79 0.18
C GLY A 89 -6.82 15.00 -0.85
N GLY A 90 -5.90 14.03 -1.02
CA GLY A 90 -4.86 14.06 -2.06
C GLY A 90 -5.18 13.23 -3.30
N SER A 91 -6.07 12.24 -3.19
CA SER A 91 -6.56 11.45 -4.34
C SER A 91 -7.94 10.87 -4.05
N ASP A 92 -8.76 10.68 -5.08
CA ASP A 92 -10.08 10.03 -4.95
C ASP A 92 -9.94 8.53 -4.66
N GLY A 93 -8.85 7.91 -5.12
CA GLY A 93 -8.55 6.48 -4.95
C GLY A 93 -7.91 6.11 -3.61
N TRP A 94 -7.87 7.03 -2.65
CA TRP A 94 -7.15 6.89 -1.38
C TRP A 94 -7.52 5.64 -0.56
N SER A 95 -8.72 5.10 -0.75
CA SER A 95 -9.27 3.99 0.05
C SER A 95 -8.94 2.60 -0.48
N PHE A 96 -8.12 2.51 -1.54
CA PHE A 96 -7.73 1.22 -2.09
C PHE A 96 -7.00 0.36 -1.05
N GLN A 97 -7.38 -0.91 -1.00
CA GLN A 97 -6.70 -1.96 -0.25
C GLN A 97 -6.48 -3.14 -1.19
N ASP A 98 -5.24 -3.62 -1.22
CA ASP A 98 -4.87 -4.73 -2.09
C ASP A 98 -5.67 -5.99 -1.75
N THR A 99 -5.96 -6.77 -2.79
CA THR A 99 -6.83 -7.95 -2.65
C THR A 99 -5.98 -9.22 -2.54
N PRO A 100 -6.44 -10.27 -1.84
CA PRO A 100 -5.70 -11.53 -1.76
C PRO A 100 -5.44 -12.21 -3.11
N LEU A 101 -6.22 -11.87 -4.14
CA LEU A 101 -6.17 -12.47 -5.48
C LEU A 101 -5.55 -11.53 -6.53
N GLY A 102 -4.98 -10.39 -6.12
CA GLY A 102 -4.37 -9.43 -7.03
C GLY A 102 -2.99 -9.88 -7.48
N ALA A 103 -2.85 -10.26 -8.75
CA ALA A 103 -1.53 -10.55 -9.33
C ALA A 103 -0.66 -9.27 -9.32
N ARG A 104 0.63 -9.44 -9.00
CA ARG A 104 1.63 -8.36 -8.94
C ARG A 104 2.58 -8.32 -10.13
N SER A 105 2.66 -9.42 -10.87
CA SER A 105 3.51 -9.59 -12.04
C SER A 105 2.75 -10.38 -13.09
N ARG A 106 3.15 -10.23 -14.34
CA ARG A 106 2.59 -10.98 -15.46
C ARG A 106 3.71 -11.81 -16.08
N HIS A 107 3.60 -13.12 -16.01
CA HIS A 107 4.59 -14.03 -16.60
C HIS A 107 3.97 -14.85 -17.74
N GLY A 108 4.82 -15.36 -18.64
CA GLY A 108 4.43 -16.28 -19.70
C GLY A 108 4.52 -15.70 -21.12
N VAL A 109 4.22 -16.55 -22.10
CA VAL A 109 4.27 -16.19 -23.53
C VAL A 109 3.28 -15.07 -23.80
N GLY A 110 3.78 -13.95 -24.34
CA GLY A 110 2.97 -12.76 -24.60
C GLY A 110 2.78 -11.81 -23.40
N ALA A 111 3.46 -12.02 -22.27
CA ALA A 111 3.44 -11.09 -21.16
C ALA A 111 3.97 -9.70 -21.56
N SER A 112 5.02 -9.67 -22.39
CA SER A 112 5.67 -8.47 -22.91
C SER A 112 5.44 -8.20 -24.40
N SER A 113 4.67 -9.05 -25.11
CA SER A 113 4.49 -8.93 -26.56
C SER A 113 3.80 -7.64 -26.98
N SER A 114 2.95 -7.09 -26.10
CA SER A 114 2.22 -5.83 -26.29
C SER A 114 2.91 -4.64 -25.59
N GLY A 115 4.19 -4.77 -25.22
CA GLY A 115 4.95 -3.76 -24.50
C GLY A 115 4.88 -3.91 -22.98
N LYS A 116 5.17 -2.81 -22.25
CA LYS A 116 5.14 -2.80 -20.79
C LYS A 116 3.72 -3.04 -20.27
N VAL A 117 3.62 -3.80 -19.20
CA VAL A 117 2.35 -4.06 -18.50
C VAL A 117 2.26 -3.13 -17.30
N TYR A 118 1.06 -2.66 -17.03
CA TYR A 118 0.76 -1.77 -15.92
C TYR A 118 -0.22 -2.46 -14.98
N ARG A 119 0.11 -2.46 -13.69
CA ARG A 119 -0.82 -2.84 -12.65
C ARG A 119 -1.66 -1.62 -12.27
N VAL A 120 -2.94 -1.69 -12.59
CA VAL A 120 -3.93 -0.65 -12.32
C VAL A 120 -4.72 -1.06 -11.08
N GLU A 121 -4.56 -0.29 -10.01
CA GLU A 121 -5.32 -0.47 -8.77
C GLU A 121 -6.56 0.42 -8.81
N VAL A 122 -7.73 -0.17 -8.60
CA VAL A 122 -9.01 0.52 -8.69
C VAL A 122 -9.82 0.26 -7.44
N THR A 123 -10.44 1.31 -6.90
CA THR A 123 -11.37 1.28 -5.76
C THR A 123 -12.74 1.85 -6.15
N ALA A 124 -13.67 1.83 -5.20
CA ALA A 124 -14.93 2.55 -5.25
C ALA A 124 -15.83 2.25 -6.46
N TYR A 125 -15.76 1.05 -7.04
CA TYR A 125 -16.72 0.62 -8.06
C TYR A 125 -18.16 0.76 -7.54
N ARG A 126 -18.99 1.46 -8.32
CA ARG A 126 -20.41 1.69 -8.01
C ARG A 126 -21.27 1.27 -9.18
N SER A 127 -22.26 0.42 -8.92
CA SER A 127 -23.30 0.15 -9.91
C SER A 127 -24.26 1.32 -9.97
N LYS A 128 -24.52 1.86 -11.16
CA LYS A 128 -25.56 2.88 -11.38
C LYS A 128 -26.98 2.32 -11.20
N VAL A 129 -27.12 1.00 -11.26
CA VAL A 129 -28.40 0.29 -11.14
C VAL A 129 -28.39 -0.56 -9.87
N VAL A 130 -29.47 -0.49 -9.11
CA VAL A 130 -29.68 -1.35 -7.95
C VAL A 130 -30.15 -2.71 -8.45
N ASN A 131 -29.28 -3.71 -8.32
CA ASN A 131 -29.57 -5.10 -8.64
C ASN A 131 -29.59 -5.91 -7.33
N ARG A 132 -30.39 -6.98 -7.27
CA ARG A 132 -30.39 -7.93 -6.13
C ARG A 132 -28.98 -8.44 -5.81
N VAL A 133 -28.16 -8.58 -6.84
CA VAL A 133 -26.74 -8.90 -6.72
C VAL A 133 -25.95 -7.80 -7.44
N SER A 134 -25.02 -7.16 -6.71
CA SER A 134 -24.14 -6.15 -7.30
C SER A 134 -23.34 -6.73 -8.46
N LYS A 135 -23.24 -5.96 -9.55
CA LYS A 135 -22.36 -6.27 -10.68
C LYS A 135 -20.90 -6.41 -10.23
N PHE A 136 -20.50 -5.60 -9.25
CA PHE A 136 -19.18 -5.62 -8.66
C PHE A 136 -19.25 -6.31 -7.29
N ARG A 137 -18.67 -7.51 -7.21
CA ARG A 137 -18.61 -8.29 -5.95
C ARG A 137 -17.63 -7.70 -4.94
N ARG A 138 -16.66 -6.92 -5.41
CA ARG A 138 -15.64 -6.23 -4.61
C ARG A 138 -15.44 -4.83 -5.14
N SER A 139 -15.30 -3.88 -4.22
CA SER A 139 -15.03 -2.47 -4.53
C SER A 139 -13.59 -2.26 -5.01
N ASN A 140 -12.65 -3.05 -4.48
CA ASN A 140 -11.25 -3.00 -4.87
C ASN A 140 -10.96 -4.08 -5.91
N GLN A 141 -10.33 -3.69 -7.02
CA GLN A 141 -9.92 -4.58 -8.10
C GLN A 141 -8.55 -4.18 -8.62
N VAL A 142 -7.86 -5.15 -9.21
CA VAL A 142 -6.52 -5.00 -9.76
C VAL A 142 -6.54 -5.55 -11.18
N PHE A 143 -6.03 -4.77 -12.13
CA PHE A 143 -5.90 -5.18 -13.53
C PHE A 143 -4.44 -5.12 -13.95
N LEU A 144 -4.01 -6.12 -14.73
CA LEU A 144 -2.73 -6.09 -15.42
C LEU A 144 -3.00 -5.77 -16.89
N VAL A 145 -2.65 -4.56 -17.30
CA VAL A 145 -3.04 -3.99 -18.59
C VAL A 145 -1.79 -3.68 -19.41
N PRO A 146 -1.59 -4.32 -20.58
CA PRO A 146 -0.51 -3.93 -21.48
C PRO A 146 -0.73 -2.51 -22.05
N PHE A 147 0.36 -1.85 -22.43
CA PHE A 147 0.37 -0.44 -22.81
C PHE A 147 -0.64 -0.09 -23.92
N ASP A 148 -0.75 -0.95 -24.94
CA ASP A 148 -1.70 -0.81 -26.06
C ASP A 148 -3.18 -0.76 -25.62
N GLN A 149 -3.52 -1.42 -24.52
CA GLN A 149 -4.89 -1.50 -23.99
C GLN A 149 -5.17 -0.50 -22.87
N LEU A 150 -4.16 0.22 -22.38
CA LEU A 150 -4.28 1.08 -21.20
C LEU A 150 -5.34 2.16 -21.35
N SER A 151 -5.41 2.82 -22.52
CA SER A 151 -6.41 3.86 -22.79
C SER A 151 -7.85 3.31 -22.76
N LYS A 152 -8.06 2.14 -23.39
CA LYS A 152 -9.37 1.48 -23.43
C LYS A 152 -9.81 1.07 -22.02
N GLU A 153 -8.91 0.49 -21.23
CA GLU A 153 -9.23 0.06 -19.87
C GLU A 153 -9.48 1.25 -18.95
N TYR A 154 -8.70 2.33 -19.09
CA TYR A 154 -8.92 3.59 -18.37
C TYR A 154 -10.35 4.12 -18.59
N GLN A 155 -10.78 4.24 -19.85
CA GLN A 155 -12.13 4.69 -20.18
C GLN A 155 -13.20 3.75 -19.60
N ARG A 156 -12.99 2.43 -19.70
CA ARG A 156 -13.91 1.42 -19.16
C ARG A 156 -14.07 1.55 -17.65
N ILE A 157 -12.97 1.72 -16.90
CA ILE A 157 -12.99 1.88 -15.44
C ILE A 157 -13.86 3.08 -15.06
N HIS A 158 -13.63 4.24 -15.68
CA HIS A 158 -14.40 5.45 -15.39
C HIS A 158 -15.86 5.36 -15.83
N GLN A 159 -16.17 4.76 -16.97
CA GLN A 159 -17.56 4.51 -17.40
C GLN A 159 -18.32 3.64 -16.40
N GLN A 160 -17.61 2.71 -15.76
CA GLN A 160 -18.13 1.83 -14.71
C GLN A 160 -18.14 2.47 -13.31
N GLY A 161 -17.71 3.72 -13.19
CA GLY A 161 -17.67 4.45 -11.91
C GLY A 161 -16.59 3.98 -10.96
N GLY A 162 -15.57 3.25 -11.44
CA GLY A 162 -14.38 2.92 -10.67
C GLY A 162 -13.45 4.13 -10.56
N VAL A 163 -12.69 4.18 -9.46
CA VAL A 163 -11.72 5.24 -9.18
C VAL A 163 -10.34 4.63 -9.12
N ILE A 164 -9.42 5.12 -9.94
CA ILE A 164 -8.04 4.62 -10.00
C ILE A 164 -7.27 5.17 -8.79
N ALA A 165 -6.63 4.27 -8.05
CA ALA A 165 -5.78 4.58 -6.90
C ALA A 165 -4.31 4.71 -7.27
N SER A 166 -3.82 3.80 -8.13
CA SER A 166 -2.45 3.85 -8.64
C SER A 166 -2.34 3.13 -9.98
N ILE A 167 -1.32 3.51 -10.75
CA ILE A 167 -0.89 2.81 -11.97
C ILE A 167 0.62 2.62 -11.84
N THR A 168 1.07 1.39 -11.69
CA THR A 168 2.49 1.07 -11.58
C THR A 168 2.94 0.15 -12.72
N PRO A 169 4.09 0.40 -13.36
CA PRO A 169 4.62 -0.55 -14.33
C PRO A 169 5.02 -1.84 -13.61
N VAL A 170 4.72 -2.98 -14.23
CA VAL A 170 5.13 -4.32 -13.76
C VAL A 170 5.87 -5.03 -14.87
N SER A 171 6.88 -5.82 -14.47
CA SER A 171 7.65 -6.68 -15.37
C SER A 171 7.01 -8.06 -15.50
#